data_AF-A0A7W2TFF1-F1
#
_entry.id   AF-A0A7W2TFF1-F1
#
_cell.length_a   1.000
_cell.length_b   1.000
_cell.length_c   1.000
_cell.angle_alpha   90.00
_cell.angle_beta   90.00
_cell.angle_gamma   90.00
#
_symmetry.space_group_name_H-M   'P 1'
#
loop_
_entity.id
_entity.type
_entity.pdbx_description
1 polymer ?
#
loop_
_entity_poly.entity_id
_entity_poly.type
_entity_poly.pdbx_seq_one_letter_code
_entity_poly.pdbx_strand_id
1 'polypeptide(L)'
;MNKFTIITALSLILAGCSAYQIKADVDEGKFRFVNFEKERGKQFEYIHLMCLYKRPIEWNLPKQYQAGNHQLWVKAQIYQNGMSIREKNAFVKFDVTLKAGLSYKLNRSFDDDNNISIWIEEEQSKNIVSEIITTELLRPLLIEKSLRTEQCESGSI
;
A
#
# COMPACT_ATOMS: atom_id res chain seq x y z
N MET A 1 -38.80 25.69 58.27
CA MET A 1 -37.92 26.63 57.55
C MET A 1 -37.05 25.84 56.59
N ASN A 2 -37.28 25.99 55.29
CA ASN A 2 -36.56 25.32 54.22
C ASN A 2 -35.07 25.68 54.24
N LYS A 3 -34.19 24.68 54.14
CA LYS A 3 -32.86 24.85 53.53
C LYS A 3 -32.47 23.61 52.72
N PHE A 4 -32.28 23.86 51.43
CA PHE A 4 -31.77 22.98 50.40
C PHE A 4 -30.35 22.49 50.74
N THR A 5 -30.02 21.24 50.39
CA THR A 5 -28.77 21.00 49.66
C THR A 5 -28.95 19.86 48.67
N ILE A 6 -28.60 20.16 47.44
CA ILE A 6 -28.91 19.47 46.20
C ILE A 6 -27.92 18.31 46.01
N ILE A 7 -28.46 17.12 45.72
CA ILE A 7 -27.71 16.01 45.15
C ILE A 7 -27.63 16.27 43.64
N THR A 8 -26.41 16.47 43.12
CA THR A 8 -26.13 16.28 41.69
C THR A 8 -24.69 15.81 41.54
N ALA A 9 -24.52 14.49 41.52
CA ALA A 9 -23.35 13.86 40.92
C ALA A 9 -23.53 13.95 39.40
N LEU A 10 -22.83 14.89 38.76
CA LEU A 10 -22.76 14.95 37.31
C LEU A 10 -21.51 14.22 36.85
N SER A 11 -21.71 12.95 36.50
CA SER A 11 -20.73 12.06 35.91
C SER A 11 -20.16 12.70 34.63
N LEU A 12 -18.88 13.07 34.66
CA LEU A 12 -18.10 13.37 33.46
C LEU A 12 -17.99 12.08 32.64
N ILE A 13 -18.91 11.90 31.69
CA ILE A 13 -18.72 10.93 30.61
C ILE A 13 -17.63 11.53 29.72
N LEU A 14 -16.38 11.18 30.04
CA LEU A 14 -15.29 11.26 29.07
C LEU A 14 -15.64 10.29 27.94
N ALA A 15 -16.36 10.79 26.94
CA ALA A 15 -16.44 10.17 25.64
C ALA A 15 -15.03 10.21 25.04
N GLY A 16 -14.19 9.25 25.44
CA GLY A 16 -12.99 8.91 24.69
C GLY A 16 -13.45 8.46 23.32
N CYS A 17 -13.39 9.35 22.34
CA CYS A 17 -13.29 8.96 20.95
C CYS A 17 -11.96 8.24 20.80
N SER A 18 -11.92 6.96 21.18
CA SER A 18 -10.91 6.07 20.65
C SER A 18 -11.19 6.02 19.15
N ALA A 19 -10.38 6.75 18.39
CA ALA A 19 -10.21 6.53 16.97
C ALA A 19 -9.55 5.14 16.80
N TYR A 20 -10.27 4.09 17.19
CA TYR A 20 -9.99 2.74 16.76
C TYR A 20 -10.25 2.78 15.26
N GLN A 21 -9.18 2.77 14.47
CA GLN A 21 -9.26 2.43 13.06
C GLN A 21 -9.75 0.98 13.01
N ILE A 22 -11.06 0.79 13.05
CA ILE A 22 -11.68 -0.48 12.70
C ILE A 22 -11.19 -0.73 11.29
N LYS A 23 -10.22 -1.64 11.14
CA LYS A 23 -9.89 -2.19 9.82
C LYS A 23 -11.22 -2.72 9.31
N ALA A 24 -11.81 -2.03 8.34
CA ALA A 24 -13.07 -2.48 7.77
C ALA A 24 -12.90 -3.95 7.38
N ASP A 25 -13.95 -4.76 7.54
CA ASP A 25 -13.88 -6.14 7.09
C ASP A 25 -13.59 -6.19 5.58
N VAL A 26 -12.97 -7.27 5.14
CA VAL A 26 -12.78 -7.53 3.71
C VAL A 26 -14.09 -8.12 3.19
N ASP A 27 -14.63 -7.56 2.10
CA ASP A 27 -15.88 -8.02 1.52
C ASP A 27 -15.76 -9.49 1.10
N GLU A 28 -16.88 -10.21 1.11
CA GLU A 28 -16.93 -11.60 0.66
C GLU A 28 -16.35 -11.75 -0.75
N GLY A 29 -15.53 -12.78 -0.94
CA GLY A 29 -14.86 -13.08 -2.22
C GLY A 29 -13.71 -12.13 -2.58
N LYS A 30 -13.42 -11.10 -1.78
CA LYS A 30 -12.35 -10.14 -2.06
C LYS A 30 -11.13 -10.33 -1.16
N PHE A 31 -10.00 -9.79 -1.60
CA PHE A 31 -8.86 -9.49 -0.73
C PHE A 31 -8.63 -7.99 -0.68
N ARG A 32 -7.97 -7.51 0.37
CA ARG A 32 -7.48 -6.13 0.46
C ARG A 32 -6.01 -6.07 0.07
N PHE A 33 -5.64 -5.09 -0.74
CA PHE A 33 -4.24 -4.81 -1.06
C PHE A 33 -3.81 -3.48 -0.46
N VAL A 34 -2.67 -3.48 0.21
CA VAL A 34 -2.11 -2.35 0.96
C VAL A 34 -0.77 -1.98 0.33
N ASN A 35 -0.66 -0.74 -0.12
CA ASN A 35 0.60 -0.20 -0.64
C ASN A 35 1.60 0.04 0.50
N PHE A 36 2.88 0.16 0.16
CA PHE A 36 3.95 0.45 1.10
C PHE A 36 4.34 1.92 1.03
N GLU A 37 4.34 2.60 2.18
CA GLU A 37 4.91 3.94 2.34
C GLU A 37 5.88 3.96 3.52
N LYS A 38 7.02 4.62 3.34
CA LYS A 38 7.90 4.98 4.47
C LYS A 38 8.71 6.23 4.19
N GLU A 39 8.73 7.12 5.17
CA GLU A 39 9.70 8.20 5.27
C GLU A 39 10.83 7.81 6.23
N ARG A 40 12.08 8.04 5.81
CA ARG A 40 13.27 7.93 6.66
C ARG A 40 14.17 9.13 6.44
N GLY A 41 14.06 10.12 7.33
CA GLY A 41 14.84 11.35 7.25
C GLY A 41 14.55 12.09 5.95
N LYS A 42 15.44 11.94 4.97
CA LYS A 42 15.29 12.56 3.65
C LYS A 42 14.81 11.60 2.56
N GLN A 43 14.72 10.30 2.82
CA GLN A 43 14.26 9.33 1.84
C GLN A 43 12.76 9.06 1.98
N PHE A 44 12.04 9.09 0.87
CA PHE A 44 10.61 8.77 0.79
C PHE A 44 10.45 7.58 -0.14
N GLU A 45 9.71 6.57 0.31
CA GLU A 45 9.55 5.30 -0.39
C GLU A 45 8.07 5.03 -0.60
N TYR A 46 7.64 4.98 -1.86
CA TYR A 46 6.27 4.66 -2.25
C TYR A 46 6.29 3.42 -3.15
N ILE A 47 5.81 2.28 -2.68
CA ILE A 47 5.65 1.08 -3.50
C ILE A 47 4.17 0.74 -3.57
N HIS A 48 3.60 0.76 -4.76
CA HIS A 48 2.16 0.66 -4.95
C HIS A 48 1.78 -0.15 -6.19
N LEU A 49 0.54 -0.66 -6.20
CA LEU A 49 -0.06 -1.14 -7.44
C LEU A 49 -0.09 0.00 -8.46
N MET A 50 0.52 -0.27 -9.61
CA MET A 50 0.61 0.72 -10.69
C MET A 50 -0.67 0.82 -11.49
N CYS A 51 -1.54 -0.21 -11.44
CA CYS A 51 -2.66 -0.35 -12.36
C CYS A 51 -4.00 -0.43 -11.63
N LEU A 52 -5.01 0.21 -12.23
CA LEU A 52 -6.41 0.09 -11.84
C LEU A 52 -7.30 0.24 -13.08
N TYR A 53 -8.21 -0.71 -13.29
CA TYR A 53 -9.04 -0.80 -14.50
C TYR A 53 -8.20 -0.76 -15.78
N LYS A 54 -7.09 -1.51 -15.80
CA LYS A 54 -6.12 -1.55 -16.90
C LYS A 54 -5.47 -0.21 -17.25
N ARG A 55 -5.47 0.76 -16.32
CA ARG A 55 -4.87 2.08 -16.53
C ARG A 55 -3.80 2.37 -15.47
N PRO A 56 -2.72 3.07 -15.84
CA PRO A 56 -1.74 3.55 -14.87
C PRO A 56 -2.40 4.50 -13.87
N ILE A 57 -2.02 4.34 -12.61
CA ILE A 57 -2.41 5.21 -11.50
C ILE A 57 -1.18 5.60 -10.71
N GLU A 58 -1.23 6.77 -10.10
CA GLU A 58 -0.28 7.16 -9.05
C GLU A 58 -0.68 6.54 -7.71
N TRP A 59 0.07 6.88 -6.66
CA TRP A 59 -0.20 6.46 -5.29
C TRP A 59 -1.69 6.53 -4.93
N ASN A 60 -2.18 5.45 -4.31
CA ASN A 60 -3.55 5.37 -3.85
C ASN A 60 -3.67 4.70 -2.47
N LEU A 61 -4.83 4.90 -1.84
CA LEU A 61 -5.18 4.21 -0.59
C LEU A 61 -5.45 2.72 -0.84
N PRO A 62 -5.37 1.88 0.22
CA PRO A 62 -5.71 0.46 0.13
C PRO A 62 -7.09 0.23 -0.51
N LYS A 63 -7.16 -0.79 -1.38
CA LYS A 63 -8.35 -1.16 -2.14
C LYS A 63 -8.63 -2.65 -1.99
N GLN A 64 -9.86 -3.05 -2.32
CA GLN A 64 -10.27 -4.45 -2.33
C GLN A 64 -10.50 -4.92 -3.77
N TYR A 65 -10.09 -6.15 -4.07
CA TYR A 65 -10.15 -6.77 -5.38
C TYR A 65 -10.67 -8.20 -5.28
N GLN A 66 -11.21 -8.76 -6.36
CA GLN A 66 -11.66 -10.15 -6.40
C GLN A 66 -10.49 -11.08 -6.10
N ALA A 67 -10.70 -12.09 -5.26
CA ALA A 67 -9.70 -13.13 -4.98
C ALA A 67 -9.47 -14.04 -6.20
N GLY A 68 -8.30 -14.68 -6.24
CA GLY A 68 -7.92 -15.60 -7.30
C GLY A 68 -6.50 -15.36 -7.81
N ASN A 69 -6.27 -15.73 -9.07
CA ASN A 69 -4.98 -15.56 -9.73
C ASN A 69 -4.87 -14.16 -10.33
N HIS A 70 -3.75 -13.50 -10.10
CA HIS A 70 -3.50 -12.14 -10.53
C HIS A 70 -2.13 -11.99 -11.19
N GLN A 71 -2.11 -11.15 -12.22
CA GLN A 71 -0.91 -10.52 -12.74
C GLN A 71 -0.92 -9.07 -12.24
N LEU A 72 0.00 -8.71 -11.35
CA LEU A 72 0.03 -7.41 -10.67
C LEU A 72 1.27 -6.64 -11.10
N TRP A 73 1.08 -5.46 -11.67
CA TRP A 73 2.17 -4.53 -11.90
C TRP A 73 2.30 -3.58 -10.72
N VAL A 74 3.53 -3.47 -10.22
CA VAL A 74 3.91 -2.67 -9.06
C VAL A 74 4.96 -1.65 -9.49
N LYS A 75 4.78 -0.41 -9.03
CA LYS A 75 5.75 0.67 -9.18
C LYS A 75 6.35 0.96 -7.81
N ALA A 76 7.68 0.98 -7.73
CA ALA A 76 8.39 1.60 -6.61
C ALA A 76 8.87 2.98 -7.06
N GLN A 77 8.61 4.00 -6.25
CA GLN A 77 9.08 5.38 -6.43
C GLN A 77 9.84 5.79 -5.19
N ILE A 78 11.12 6.09 -5.36
CA ILE A 78 12.02 6.46 -4.29
C ILE A 78 12.50 7.89 -4.51
N TYR A 79 12.20 8.78 -3.56
CA TYR A 79 12.67 10.17 -3.59
C TYR A 79 13.77 10.37 -2.57
N GLN A 80 14.81 11.11 -2.95
CA GLN A 80 15.79 11.64 -2.00
C GLN A 80 15.55 13.13 -1.76
N ASN A 81 15.61 13.52 -0.48
CA ASN A 81 15.33 14.85 0.04
C ASN A 81 13.95 15.40 -0.33
N GLY A 82 12.96 14.55 -0.58
CA GLY A 82 11.62 14.95 -1.02
C GLY A 82 11.59 15.67 -2.37
N MET A 83 12.68 15.61 -3.15
CA MET A 83 12.81 16.31 -4.43
C MET A 83 12.58 15.36 -5.60
N SER A 84 11.61 15.67 -6.48
CA SER A 84 11.31 14.90 -7.70
C SER A 84 12.50 14.73 -8.65
N ILE A 85 13.44 15.68 -8.69
CA ILE A 85 14.65 15.58 -9.53
C ILE A 85 15.59 14.42 -9.15
N ARG A 86 15.40 13.81 -7.98
CA ARG A 86 16.14 12.64 -7.50
C ARG A 86 15.27 11.40 -7.39
N GLU A 87 14.13 11.39 -8.07
CA GLU A 87 13.27 10.21 -8.18
C GLU A 87 14.01 9.07 -8.89
N LYS A 88 13.87 7.87 -8.32
CA LYS A 88 14.20 6.62 -9.00
C LYS A 88 13.01 5.68 -8.91
N ASN A 89 12.74 5.00 -10.02
CA ASN A 89 11.63 4.10 -10.20
C ASN A 89 12.10 2.68 -10.50
N ALA A 90 11.30 1.73 -10.07
CA ALA A 90 11.38 0.33 -10.48
C ALA A 90 9.98 -0.21 -10.75
N PHE A 91 9.89 -1.16 -11.67
CA PHE A 91 8.64 -1.76 -12.10
C PHE A 91 8.74 -3.28 -12.05
N VAL A 92 7.81 -3.91 -11.34
CA VAL A 92 7.81 -5.36 -11.11
C VAL A 92 6.45 -5.93 -11.48
N LYS A 93 6.46 -7.10 -12.13
CA LYS A 93 5.26 -7.90 -12.38
C LYS A 93 5.25 -9.11 -11.45
N PHE A 94 4.16 -9.31 -10.73
CA PHE A 94 3.92 -10.52 -9.95
C PHE A 94 2.84 -11.37 -10.61
N ASP A 95 3.09 -12.67 -10.71
CA ASP A 95 2.07 -13.68 -10.99
C ASP A 95 1.77 -14.41 -9.66
N VAL A 96 0.60 -14.16 -9.06
CA VAL A 96 0.30 -14.55 -7.65
C VAL A 96 -1.16 -14.99 -7.46
N THR A 97 -1.40 -15.90 -6.52
CA THR A 97 -2.74 -16.29 -6.08
C THR A 97 -3.06 -15.67 -4.71
N LEU A 98 -4.09 -14.83 -4.64
CA LEU A 98 -4.50 -14.12 -3.43
C LEU A 98 -5.89 -14.60 -2.97
N LYS A 99 -5.98 -15.03 -1.71
CA LYS A 99 -7.19 -15.64 -1.14
C LYS A 99 -8.14 -14.57 -0.61
N ALA A 100 -9.44 -14.89 -0.65
CA ALA A 100 -10.47 -14.02 -0.10
C ALA A 100 -10.34 -13.89 1.43
N GLY A 101 -10.84 -12.77 1.97
CA GLY A 101 -10.86 -12.48 3.40
C GLY A 101 -9.52 -12.04 4.00
N LEU A 102 -8.44 -12.01 3.21
CA LEU A 102 -7.10 -11.64 3.66
C LEU A 102 -6.71 -10.22 3.21
N SER A 103 -5.76 -9.64 3.94
CA SER A 103 -5.11 -8.38 3.58
C SER A 103 -3.66 -8.66 3.22
N TYR A 104 -3.22 -8.13 2.09
CA TYR A 104 -1.87 -8.29 1.59
C TYR A 104 -1.18 -6.94 1.50
N LYS A 105 0.11 -6.91 1.77
CA LYS A 105 0.90 -5.69 1.78
C LYS A 105 2.15 -5.86 0.93
N LEU A 106 2.50 -4.82 0.18
CA LEU A 106 3.81 -4.73 -0.46
C LEU A 106 4.90 -4.51 0.58
N ASN A 107 6.07 -5.11 0.37
CA ASN A 107 7.24 -4.86 1.19
C ASN A 107 8.49 -4.92 0.32
N ARG A 108 9.60 -4.44 0.87
CA ARG A 108 10.83 -4.18 0.14
C ARG A 108 12.07 -4.13 1.01
N SER A 109 13.20 -4.41 0.38
CA SER A 109 14.55 -4.14 0.88
C SER A 109 15.41 -3.53 -0.24
N PHE A 110 16.52 -2.92 0.14
CA PHE A 110 17.50 -2.34 -0.77
C PHE A 110 18.82 -3.08 -0.60
N ASP A 111 19.57 -3.25 -1.67
CA ASP A 111 20.96 -3.66 -1.61
C ASP A 111 21.91 -2.46 -1.81
N ASP A 112 23.22 -2.71 -1.76
CA ASP A 112 24.25 -1.68 -1.90
C ASP A 112 24.42 -1.23 -3.37
N ASP A 113 23.91 -2.00 -4.33
CA ASP A 113 24.07 -1.82 -5.78
C ASP A 113 22.90 -1.05 -6.42
N ASN A 114 22.17 -0.27 -5.64
CA ASN A 114 21.01 0.53 -6.10
C ASN A 114 19.87 -0.32 -6.68
N ASN A 115 19.72 -1.56 -6.23
CA ASN A 115 18.55 -2.37 -6.52
C ASN A 115 17.53 -2.32 -5.39
N ILE A 116 16.31 -2.67 -5.75
CA ILE A 116 15.21 -2.89 -4.82
C ILE A 116 14.69 -4.31 -5.00
N SER A 117 14.54 -5.02 -3.88
CA SER A 117 13.83 -6.29 -3.81
C SER A 117 12.42 -6.02 -3.33
N ILE A 118 11.41 -6.47 -4.06
CA ILE A 118 9.99 -6.25 -3.75
C ILE A 118 9.29 -7.60 -3.61
N TRP A 119 8.40 -7.73 -2.63
CA TRP A 119 7.54 -8.90 -2.44
C TRP A 119 6.18 -8.52 -1.85
N ILE A 120 5.27 -9.49 -1.83
CA ILE A 120 3.95 -9.39 -1.23
C ILE A 120 3.93 -10.29 0.02
N GLU A 121 3.49 -9.73 1.15
CA GLU A 121 3.27 -10.44 2.40
C GLU A 121 1.79 -10.40 2.80
N GLU A 122 1.30 -11.45 3.46
CA GLU A 122 0.01 -11.37 4.17
C GLU A 122 0.18 -10.51 5.43
N GLU A 123 -0.73 -9.56 5.64
CA GLU A 123 -0.52 -8.43 6.54
C GLU A 123 -0.41 -8.86 8.01
N GLN A 124 -1.18 -9.87 8.44
CA GLN A 124 -1.20 -10.31 9.84
C GLN A 124 -0.06 -11.28 10.16
N SER A 125 0.08 -12.34 9.38
CA SER A 125 1.05 -13.42 9.58
C SER A 125 2.46 -13.08 9.14
N LYS A 126 2.63 -12.06 8.28
CA LYS A 126 3.91 -11.68 7.67
C LYS A 126 4.52 -12.75 6.77
N ASN A 127 3.74 -13.77 6.41
CA ASN A 127 4.16 -14.78 5.45
C ASN A 127 4.31 -14.14 4.08
N ILE A 128 5.45 -14.35 3.45
CA ILE A 128 5.69 -13.96 2.06
C ILE A 128 4.85 -14.90 1.17
N VAL A 129 4.03 -14.32 0.30
CA VAL A 129 3.08 -15.06 -0.57
C VAL A 129 3.40 -14.90 -2.07
N SER A 130 4.48 -14.21 -2.40
CA SER A 130 5.01 -14.07 -3.76
C SER A 130 6.48 -14.46 -3.80
N GLU A 131 7.03 -14.54 -5.00
CA GLU A 131 8.49 -14.45 -5.18
C GLU A 131 9.01 -13.10 -4.68
N ILE A 132 10.31 -13.05 -4.36
CA ILE A 132 11.03 -11.80 -4.10
C ILE A 132 11.70 -11.41 -5.42
N ILE A 133 11.30 -10.28 -5.99
CA ILE A 133 11.82 -9.83 -7.29
C ILE A 133 12.76 -8.64 -7.05
N THR A 134 14.02 -8.81 -7.44
CA THR A 134 15.06 -7.78 -7.37
C THR A 134 15.24 -7.11 -8.73
N THR A 135 15.25 -5.78 -8.75
CA THR A 135 15.44 -4.98 -9.97
C THR A 135 16.15 -3.67 -9.66
N GLU A 136 16.81 -3.10 -10.66
CA GLU A 136 17.50 -1.81 -10.55
C GLU A 136 16.50 -0.66 -10.39
N LEU A 137 16.86 0.31 -9.54
CA LEU A 137 16.19 1.62 -9.43
C LEU A 137 16.76 2.59 -10.48
N LEU A 138 15.95 2.93 -11.47
CA LEU A 138 16.34 3.78 -12.61
C LEU A 138 15.71 5.16 -12.52
N ARG A 139 16.32 6.17 -13.13
CA ARG A 139 15.65 7.48 -13.28
C ARG A 139 14.42 7.32 -14.19
N PRO A 140 13.32 8.04 -13.91
CA PRO A 140 12.15 8.04 -14.80
C PRO A 140 12.55 8.45 -16.23
N LEU A 141 12.04 7.73 -17.23
CA LEU A 141 12.21 8.12 -18.63
C LEU A 141 11.34 9.35 -18.92
N LEU A 142 11.75 10.15 -19.89
CA LEU A 142 11.01 11.35 -20.31
C LEU A 142 9.64 11.00 -20.93
N ILE A 143 9.49 9.80 -21.51
CA ILE A 143 8.28 9.35 -22.18
C ILE A 143 8.00 7.90 -21.78
N GLU A 144 7.15 7.69 -20.78
CA GLU A 144 6.78 6.34 -20.30
C GLU A 144 5.32 5.96 -20.55
N LYS A 145 4.48 6.92 -20.95
CA LYS A 145 3.01 6.75 -20.89
C LYS A 145 2.51 5.53 -21.67
N SER A 146 2.99 5.31 -22.89
CA SER A 146 2.61 4.14 -23.69
C SER A 146 3.05 2.84 -23.01
N LEU A 147 4.32 2.75 -22.61
CA LEU A 147 4.88 1.59 -21.93
C LEU A 147 4.09 1.22 -20.66
N ARG A 148 3.73 2.20 -19.82
CA ARG A 148 2.94 1.93 -18.60
C ARG A 148 1.51 1.52 -18.91
N THR A 149 0.94 2.05 -19.99
CA THR A 149 -0.40 1.64 -20.43
C THR A 149 -0.38 0.19 -20.89
N GLU A 150 0.57 -0.20 -21.74
CA GLU A 150 0.74 -1.58 -22.21
C GLU A 150 0.94 -2.57 -21.05
N GLN A 151 1.75 -2.19 -20.05
CA GLN A 151 1.90 -2.99 -18.83
C GLN A 151 0.56 -3.14 -18.08
N CYS A 152 -0.19 -2.07 -17.88
CA CYS A 152 -1.48 -2.17 -17.19
C CYS A 152 -2.54 -2.95 -17.98
N GLU A 153 -2.52 -2.88 -19.30
CA GLU A 153 -3.38 -3.72 -20.16
C GLU A 153 -3.02 -5.21 -20.04
N SER A 154 -1.74 -5.54 -19.84
CA SER A 154 -1.28 -6.90 -19.58
C SER A 154 -1.54 -7.38 -18.15
N GLY A 155 -1.92 -6.49 -17.23
CA GLY A 155 -2.19 -6.81 -15.83
C GLY A 155 -3.57 -7.44 -15.64
N SER A 156 -3.88 -7.90 -14.43
CA SER A 156 -5.20 -8.41 -14.07
C SER A 156 -6.12 -7.34 -13.47
N ILE A 157 -5.56 -6.29 -12.85
CA ILE A 157 -6.28 -5.22 -12.15
C ILE A 157 -6.36 -3.93 -12.97
#